data_AF-A0A2S1JW24-F1
#
_entry.id   AF-A0A2S1JW24-F1
#
_cell.length_a   1.000
_cell.length_b   1.000
_cell.length_c   1.000
_cell.angle_alpha   90.00
_cell.angle_beta   90.00
_cell.angle_gamma   90.00
#
_symmetry.space_group_name_H-M   'P 1'
#
loop_
_entity.id
_entity.type
_entity.pdbx_description
1 polymer ?
#
loop_
_entity_poly.entity_id
_entity_poly.type
_entity_poly.pdbx_seq_one_letter_code
_entity_poly.pdbx_strand_id
1 'polypeptide(L)'
;MSQLIQSLPFWLWGILGLVILFLAREPVHRAVYALARLGHRALRFIASNIDSTEQRLVERNREVLFAEGRDAAERQIEREFERIEQTVQRDLALYPTLHRKLCEQLSSLDEDYVRSAEIAPEPSNWARAIRAVSEIPGKEDPLVADVLDTINQSMRKAESKALESYRESTRERHQLLKRMLPSWRAMLSTLGRINKNVESVIRRAKALDAHMERYEEILQETDKSLHLLSSSSFSRFLTASLVLMVALAGALVNFQLLAQPMVAVLGPDASLGGYSLANISAAVIIFLQVSVGLVIMECLQVTRMFPSLGSLGEGTRRSLLGVALALLVILAVVGGNLAFSRELILQQQLLGSEQLWPIPMAQMGLGFVLPLILAFLAIPLEQFIRSARTVIGIGVGLSLRGSTLVLRFLAMVSLHLGVLINRFYDIVIFIPLWLQGLYLRRKQEAGREDLESTEQTQSVKDVTLTRPDPVAKVAEEV
;
A
#
# COMPACT_ATOMS: atom_id res chain seq x y z
N MET A 1 -66.97 14.83 49.58
CA MET A 1 -66.68 14.91 48.12
C MET A 1 -66.10 13.61 47.54
N SER A 2 -65.37 12.79 48.30
CA SER A 2 -64.85 11.49 47.84
C SER A 2 -65.93 10.45 47.48
N GLN A 3 -67.09 10.46 48.17
CA GLN A 3 -68.18 9.50 47.91
C GLN A 3 -69.03 9.82 46.66
N LEU A 4 -69.12 11.08 46.24
CA LEU A 4 -69.79 11.48 44.99
C LEU A 4 -68.98 11.14 43.74
N ILE A 5 -67.65 11.09 43.87
CA ILE A 5 -66.72 10.72 42.80
C ILE A 5 -66.77 9.20 42.55
N GLN A 6 -67.01 8.40 43.58
CA GLN A 6 -67.12 6.93 43.48
C GLN A 6 -68.47 6.43 42.92
N SER A 7 -69.55 7.21 43.01
CA SER A 7 -70.88 6.82 42.50
C SER A 7 -71.15 7.24 41.04
N LEU A 8 -70.21 7.94 40.41
CA LEU A 8 -70.34 8.37 39.02
C LEU A 8 -70.15 7.18 38.09
N PRO A 9 -71.11 6.88 37.20
CA PRO A 9 -71.01 5.74 36.33
C PRO A 9 -69.87 5.96 35.31
N PHE A 10 -69.16 4.89 34.97
CA PHE A 10 -67.91 4.92 34.19
C PHE A 10 -68.04 5.64 32.83
N TRP A 11 -69.23 5.65 32.23
CA TRP A 11 -69.52 6.32 30.97
C TRP A 11 -69.47 7.86 31.07
N LEU A 12 -69.79 8.43 32.23
CA LEU A 12 -69.75 9.89 32.47
C LEU A 12 -68.31 10.41 32.50
N TRP A 13 -67.39 9.64 33.09
CA TRP A 13 -65.95 9.91 33.02
C TRP A 13 -65.42 9.80 31.59
N GLY A 14 -65.93 8.84 30.80
CA GLY A 14 -65.62 8.72 29.37
C GLY A 14 -66.05 9.96 28.58
N ILE A 15 -67.28 10.45 28.76
CA ILE A 15 -67.79 11.66 28.10
C ILE A 15 -66.99 12.90 28.53
N LEU A 16 -66.73 13.06 29.83
CA LEU A 16 -65.96 14.18 30.35
C LEU A 16 -64.54 14.20 29.76
N GLY A 17 -63.88 13.04 29.70
CA GLY A 17 -62.57 12.89 29.06
C GLY A 17 -62.60 13.24 27.56
N LEU A 18 -63.67 12.89 26.87
CA LEU A 18 -63.85 13.16 25.44
C LEU A 18 -64.06 14.67 25.17
N VAL A 19 -64.82 15.36 26.03
CA VAL A 19 -65.00 16.83 25.98
C VAL A 19 -63.69 17.56 26.25
N ILE A 20 -62.91 17.10 27.23
CA ILE A 20 -61.58 17.66 27.53
C ILE A 20 -60.64 17.47 26.34
N LEU A 21 -60.60 16.28 25.73
CA LEU A 21 -59.81 16.04 24.51
C LEU A 21 -60.24 16.98 23.38
N PHE A 22 -61.54 17.15 23.17
CA PHE A 22 -62.07 18.02 22.12
C PHE A 22 -61.67 19.50 22.32
N LEU A 23 -61.74 20.03 23.54
CA LEU A 23 -61.28 21.39 23.86
C LEU A 23 -59.76 21.55 23.69
N ALA A 24 -59.00 20.50 24.02
CA ALA A 24 -57.54 20.50 23.93
C ALA A 24 -57.00 20.23 22.52
N ARG A 25 -57.85 20.04 21.51
CA ARG A 25 -57.44 19.65 20.15
C ARG A 25 -56.42 20.59 19.51
N GLU A 26 -56.72 21.88 19.46
CA GLU A 26 -55.85 22.92 18.91
C GLU A 26 -54.47 22.96 19.60
N PRO A 27 -54.37 23.07 20.95
CA PRO A 27 -53.08 23.06 21.61
C PRO A 27 -52.33 21.73 21.46
N VAL A 28 -53.02 20.58 21.45
CA VAL A 28 -52.40 19.26 21.23
C VAL A 28 -51.83 19.15 19.82
N HIS A 29 -52.59 19.49 18.77
CA HIS A 29 -52.09 19.47 17.40
C HIS A 29 -50.87 20.38 17.22
N ARG A 30 -50.92 21.59 17.76
CA ARG A 30 -49.80 22.55 17.73
C ARG A 30 -48.58 22.00 18.47
N ALA A 31 -48.76 21.39 19.64
CA ALA A 31 -47.68 20.79 20.42
C ALA A 31 -47.04 19.60 19.68
N VAL A 32 -47.83 18.69 19.12
CA VAL A 32 -47.34 17.55 18.34
C VAL A 32 -46.56 18.02 17.10
N TYR A 33 -47.08 19.00 16.35
CA TYR A 33 -46.36 19.55 15.20
C TYR A 33 -45.11 20.34 15.60
N ALA A 34 -45.12 21.04 16.74
CA ALA A 34 -43.94 21.73 17.25
C ALA A 34 -42.85 20.73 17.65
N LEU A 35 -43.21 19.66 18.35
CA LEU A 35 -42.29 18.57 18.74
C LEU A 35 -41.74 17.84 17.51
N ALA A 36 -42.59 17.50 16.53
CA ALA A 36 -42.16 16.87 15.29
C ALA A 36 -41.21 17.77 14.48
N ARG A 37 -41.48 19.08 14.42
CA ARG A 37 -40.58 20.05 13.77
C ARG A 37 -39.26 20.23 14.52
N LEU A 38 -39.29 20.25 15.85
CA LEU A 38 -38.08 20.29 16.67
C LEU A 38 -37.23 19.03 16.46
N GLY A 39 -37.84 17.84 16.48
CA GLY A 39 -37.17 16.57 16.19
C GLY A 39 -36.53 16.56 14.80
N HIS A 40 -37.30 16.96 13.77
CA HIS A 40 -36.78 17.11 12.41
C HIS A 40 -35.57 18.05 12.33
N ARG A 41 -35.66 19.24 12.93
CA ARG A 41 -34.58 20.25 12.90
C ARG A 41 -33.34 19.77 13.64
N ALA A 42 -33.51 19.17 14.83
CA ALA A 42 -32.40 18.66 15.64
C ALA A 42 -31.66 17.53 14.91
N LEU A 43 -32.38 16.56 14.36
CA LEU A 43 -31.79 15.45 13.61
C LEU A 43 -31.06 15.94 12.35
N ARG A 44 -31.64 16.93 11.64
CA ARG A 44 -30.99 17.53 10.47
C ARG A 44 -29.72 18.30 10.83
N PHE A 45 -29.73 19.02 11.96
CA PHE A 45 -28.56 19.74 12.46
C PHE A 45 -27.42 18.79 12.85
N ILE A 46 -27.73 17.69 13.55
CA ILE A 46 -26.73 16.67 13.88
C ILE A 46 -26.19 16.04 12.59
N ALA A 47 -27.06 15.72 11.63
CA ALA A 47 -26.65 15.18 10.34
C ALA A 47 -25.70 16.11 9.59
N SER A 48 -25.93 17.43 9.56
CA SER A 48 -25.02 18.38 8.92
C SER A 48 -23.66 18.49 9.63
N ASN A 49 -23.65 18.40 10.97
CA ASN A 49 -22.39 18.43 11.73
C ASN A 49 -21.55 17.18 11.45
N ILE A 50 -22.19 16.00 11.41
CA ILE A 50 -21.52 14.74 11.06
C ILE A 50 -20.99 14.80 9.62
N ASP A 51 -21.77 15.33 8.68
CA ASP A 51 -21.35 15.53 7.28
C ASP A 51 -20.08 16.38 7.19
N SER A 52 -20.03 17.50 7.90
CA SER A 52 -18.84 18.37 7.93
C SER A 52 -17.62 17.69 8.58
N THR A 53 -17.85 16.80 9.56
CA THR A 53 -16.78 16.05 10.23
C THR A 53 -16.25 14.94 9.34
N GLU A 54 -17.12 14.29 8.58
CA GLU A 54 -16.76 13.29 7.57
C GLU A 54 -15.88 13.92 6.47
N GLN A 55 -16.27 15.09 5.95
CA GLN A 55 -15.46 15.81 4.95
C GLN A 55 -14.06 16.14 5.45
N ARG A 56 -13.95 16.70 6.66
CA ARG A 56 -12.64 16.98 7.29
C ARG A 56 -11.80 15.72 7.49
N LEU A 57 -12.43 14.60 7.84
CA LEU A 57 -11.74 13.32 8.01
C LEU A 57 -11.24 12.79 6.66
N VAL A 58 -12.03 12.90 5.59
CA VAL A 58 -11.66 12.48 4.24
C VAL A 58 -10.48 13.30 3.71
N GLU A 59 -10.51 14.62 3.88
CA GLU A 59 -9.41 15.53 3.52
C GLU A 59 -8.12 15.16 4.28
N ARG A 60 -8.21 14.99 5.60
CA ARG A 60 -7.05 14.62 6.43
C ARG A 60 -6.51 13.22 6.10
N ASN A 61 -7.38 12.28 5.77
CA ASN A 61 -6.96 10.95 5.32
C ASN A 61 -6.23 11.04 3.96
N ARG A 62 -6.71 11.89 3.05
CA ARG A 62 -6.04 12.16 1.76
C ARG A 62 -4.64 12.74 1.98
N GLU A 63 -4.52 13.77 2.82
CA GLU A 63 -3.22 14.39 3.16
C GLU A 63 -2.23 13.37 3.72
N VAL A 64 -2.67 12.56 4.70
CA VAL A 64 -1.83 11.54 5.32
C VAL A 64 -1.42 10.46 4.31
N LEU A 65 -2.34 10.02 3.45
CA LEU A 65 -2.04 9.00 2.44
C LEU A 65 -1.02 9.50 1.41
N PHE A 66 -1.11 10.76 1.00
CA PHE A 66 -0.11 11.38 0.13
C PHE A 66 1.22 11.57 0.84
N ALA A 67 1.24 12.02 2.10
CA ALA A 67 2.48 12.12 2.88
C ALA A 67 3.18 10.76 3.02
N GLU A 68 2.45 9.71 3.40
CA GLU A 68 3.00 8.35 3.49
C GLU A 68 3.47 7.82 2.12
N GLY A 69 2.74 8.13 1.05
CA GLY A 69 3.10 7.80 -0.32
C GLY A 69 4.39 8.48 -0.78
N ARG A 70 4.54 9.79 -0.48
CA ARG A 70 5.73 10.59 -0.75
C ARG A 70 6.94 10.02 -0.01
N ASP A 71 6.83 9.82 1.29
CA ASP A 71 7.92 9.27 2.11
C ASP A 71 8.39 7.89 1.60
N ALA A 72 7.45 7.05 1.14
CA ALA A 72 7.77 5.72 0.63
C ALA A 72 8.46 5.78 -0.74
N ALA A 73 7.98 6.65 -1.64
CA ALA A 73 8.57 6.86 -2.95
C ALA A 73 9.95 7.51 -2.86
N GLU A 74 10.12 8.53 -2.01
CA GLU A 74 11.41 9.18 -1.73
C GLU A 74 12.43 8.17 -1.22
N ARG A 75 12.08 7.32 -0.24
CA ARG A 75 12.95 6.24 0.25
C ARG A 75 13.31 5.21 -0.81
N GLN A 76 12.41 4.96 -1.77
CA GLN A 76 12.72 4.06 -2.88
C GLN A 76 13.71 4.69 -3.85
N ILE A 77 13.52 5.97 -4.15
CA ILE A 77 14.42 6.77 -4.96
C ILE A 77 15.80 6.88 -4.30
N GLU A 78 15.88 7.23 -3.02
CA GLU A 78 17.14 7.35 -2.25
C GLU A 78 17.94 6.05 -2.27
N ARG A 79 17.27 4.90 -2.03
CA ARG A 79 17.92 3.58 -2.10
C ARG A 79 18.43 3.24 -3.50
N GLU A 80 17.70 3.60 -4.55
CA GLU A 80 18.16 3.38 -5.91
C GLU A 80 19.30 4.34 -6.29
N PHE A 81 19.29 5.57 -5.79
CA PHE A 81 20.42 6.50 -5.92
C PHE A 81 21.69 5.94 -5.26
N GLU A 82 21.61 5.49 -4.00
CA GLU A 82 22.75 4.90 -3.29
C GLU A 82 23.28 3.65 -4.03
N ARG A 83 22.38 2.80 -4.54
CA ARG A 83 22.75 1.63 -5.35
C ARG A 83 23.42 2.01 -6.67
N ILE A 84 22.93 3.06 -7.33
CA ILE A 84 23.52 3.58 -8.57
C ILE A 84 24.90 4.16 -8.26
N GLU A 85 25.03 4.95 -7.21
CA GLU A 85 26.30 5.54 -6.76
C GLU A 85 27.34 4.45 -6.50
N GLN A 86 27.02 3.44 -5.70
CA GLN A 86 27.91 2.31 -5.44
C GLN A 86 28.30 1.56 -6.72
N THR A 87 27.36 1.41 -7.66
CA THR A 87 27.60 0.76 -8.96
C THR A 87 28.52 1.61 -9.83
N VAL A 88 28.25 2.90 -9.96
CA VAL A 88 29.01 3.86 -10.75
C VAL A 88 30.41 4.00 -10.17
N GLN A 89 30.56 4.14 -8.85
CA GLN A 89 31.86 4.21 -8.19
C GLN A 89 32.68 2.94 -8.45
N ARG A 90 32.06 1.76 -8.33
CA ARG A 90 32.71 0.46 -8.63
C ARG A 90 33.10 0.34 -10.11
N ASP A 91 32.21 0.70 -11.03
CA ASP A 91 32.43 0.53 -12.47
C ASP A 91 33.43 1.58 -13.02
N LEU A 92 33.39 2.83 -12.51
CA LEU A 92 34.37 3.88 -12.80
C LEU A 92 35.74 3.59 -12.19
N ALA A 93 35.81 3.01 -10.98
CA ALA A 93 37.09 2.62 -10.37
C ALA A 93 37.84 1.57 -11.21
N LEU A 94 37.11 0.70 -11.92
CA LEU A 94 37.70 -0.31 -12.81
C LEU A 94 38.11 0.27 -14.17
N TYR A 95 37.54 1.41 -14.59
CA TYR A 95 37.76 1.98 -15.91
C TYR A 95 39.23 2.29 -16.22
N PRO A 96 40.03 2.96 -15.34
CA PRO A 96 41.45 3.19 -15.59
C PRO A 96 42.24 1.91 -15.83
N THR A 97 41.91 0.83 -15.11
CA THR A 97 42.60 -0.46 -15.27
C THR A 97 42.26 -1.14 -16.59
N LEU A 98 41.00 -1.06 -17.03
CA LEU A 98 40.56 -1.57 -18.32
C LEU A 98 41.16 -0.75 -19.46
N HIS A 99 41.20 0.56 -19.32
CA HIS A 99 41.82 1.48 -20.27
C HIS A 99 43.32 1.21 -20.41
N ARG A 100 44.05 1.07 -19.29
CA ARG A 100 45.48 0.74 -19.31
C ARG A 100 45.75 -0.59 -20.02
N LYS A 101 44.97 -1.63 -19.72
CA LYS A 101 45.08 -2.94 -20.40
C LYS A 101 44.83 -2.83 -21.90
N LEU A 102 43.84 -2.04 -22.31
CA LEU A 102 43.57 -1.76 -23.73
C LEU A 102 44.76 -1.08 -24.40
N CYS A 103 45.35 -0.06 -23.78
CA CYS A 103 46.54 0.62 -24.28
C CYS A 103 47.77 -0.30 -24.36
N GLU A 104 48.04 -1.10 -23.31
CA GLU A 104 49.13 -2.08 -23.30
C GLU A 104 48.96 -3.10 -24.44
N GLN A 105 47.75 -3.62 -24.63
CA GLN A 105 47.47 -4.57 -25.72
C GLN A 105 47.56 -3.94 -27.10
N LEU A 106 47.10 -2.70 -27.26
CA LEU A 106 47.23 -1.96 -28.50
C LEU A 106 48.70 -1.71 -28.85
N SER A 107 49.52 -1.30 -27.88
CA SER A 107 50.97 -1.10 -28.07
C SER A 107 51.68 -2.39 -28.46
N SER A 108 51.35 -3.52 -27.81
CA SER A 108 51.93 -4.82 -28.17
C SER A 108 51.54 -5.26 -29.57
N LEU A 109 50.29 -4.97 -29.98
CA LEU A 109 49.80 -5.28 -31.31
C LEU A 109 50.51 -4.42 -32.37
N ASP A 110 50.75 -3.15 -32.06
CA ASP A 110 51.44 -2.22 -32.96
C ASP A 110 52.91 -2.62 -33.16
N GLU A 111 53.62 -3.02 -32.09
CA GLU A 111 54.98 -3.55 -32.20
C GLU A 111 55.06 -4.83 -33.05
N ASP A 112 54.15 -5.79 -32.82
CA ASP A 112 54.10 -7.03 -33.61
C ASP A 112 53.71 -6.76 -35.07
N TYR A 113 52.85 -5.75 -35.31
CA TYR A 113 52.48 -5.30 -36.65
C TYR A 113 53.67 -4.71 -37.39
N VAL A 114 54.40 -3.77 -36.78
CA VAL A 114 55.60 -3.16 -37.37
C VAL A 114 56.67 -4.20 -37.67
N ARG A 115 56.88 -5.18 -36.78
CA ARG A 115 57.82 -6.31 -37.02
C ARG A 115 57.37 -7.27 -38.11
N SER A 116 56.08 -7.30 -38.44
CA SER A 116 55.52 -8.10 -39.52
C SER A 116 55.58 -7.42 -40.89
N ALA A 117 56.06 -6.16 -40.95
CA ALA A 117 56.22 -5.42 -42.18
C ALA A 117 57.27 -6.08 -43.11
N GLU A 118 56.99 -6.05 -44.41
CA GLU A 118 57.77 -6.77 -45.41
C GLU A 118 59.10 -6.07 -45.70
N ILE A 119 60.21 -6.79 -45.54
CA ILE A 119 61.52 -6.37 -46.02
C ILE A 119 61.72 -7.05 -47.37
N ALA A 120 61.67 -6.28 -48.45
CA ALA A 120 61.96 -6.81 -49.78
C ALA A 120 63.37 -7.43 -49.79
N PRO A 121 63.55 -8.65 -50.30
CA PRO A 121 64.88 -9.26 -50.38
C PRO A 121 65.80 -8.35 -51.21
N GLU A 122 67.03 -8.13 -50.74
CA GLU A 122 67.96 -7.23 -51.43
C GLU A 122 68.13 -7.68 -52.90
N PRO A 123 68.02 -6.75 -53.88
CA PRO A 123 68.23 -7.08 -55.27
C PRO A 123 69.66 -7.59 -55.44
N SER A 124 69.78 -8.84 -55.89
CA SER A 124 71.09 -9.48 -56.03
C SER A 124 72.03 -8.67 -56.93
N ASN A 125 73.31 -8.55 -56.53
CA ASN A 125 74.34 -7.85 -57.32
C ASN A 125 74.69 -8.55 -58.66
N TRP A 126 73.94 -9.58 -59.07
CA TRP A 126 74.11 -10.34 -60.31
C TRP A 126 74.01 -9.48 -61.56
N ALA A 127 73.22 -8.41 -61.54
CA ALA A 127 73.15 -7.47 -62.65
C ALA A 127 74.52 -6.83 -62.98
N ARG A 128 75.39 -6.65 -61.98
CA ARG A 128 76.78 -6.17 -62.18
C ARG A 128 77.70 -7.29 -62.65
N ALA A 129 77.57 -8.49 -62.10
CA ALA A 129 78.40 -9.65 -62.49
C ALA A 129 78.12 -10.12 -63.93
N ILE A 130 76.85 -10.11 -64.36
CA ILE A 130 76.45 -10.45 -65.74
C ILE A 130 76.96 -9.39 -66.74
N ARG A 131 76.89 -8.09 -66.38
CA ARG A 131 77.48 -7.01 -67.20
C ARG A 131 78.99 -7.17 -67.37
N ALA A 132 79.70 -7.45 -66.28
CA ALA A 132 81.15 -7.64 -66.32
C ALA A 132 81.60 -8.81 -67.21
N VAL A 133 80.80 -9.88 -67.31
CA VAL A 133 81.09 -11.02 -68.20
C VAL A 133 80.67 -10.77 -69.65
N SER A 134 79.63 -9.98 -69.89
CA SER A 134 79.23 -9.58 -71.26
C SER A 134 80.24 -8.66 -71.96
N GLU A 135 81.18 -8.06 -71.20
CA GLU A 135 82.23 -7.17 -71.71
C GLU A 135 83.53 -7.92 -72.10
N ILE A 136 83.63 -9.23 -71.88
CA ILE A 136 84.81 -10.05 -72.22
C ILE A 136 84.75 -10.50 -73.70
N PRO A 137 85.70 -10.11 -74.58
CA PRO A 137 85.71 -10.52 -75.98
C PRO A 137 86.41 -11.88 -76.17
N GLY A 138 85.65 -12.96 -76.37
CA GLY A 138 86.18 -14.27 -76.79
C GLY A 138 85.12 -15.38 -76.71
N LYS A 139 84.72 -15.92 -77.87
CA LYS A 139 83.53 -16.80 -77.98
C LYS A 139 83.79 -18.30 -77.72
N GLU A 140 85.04 -18.73 -77.52
CA GLU A 140 85.40 -20.17 -77.39
C GLU A 140 86.62 -20.41 -76.48
N ASP A 141 86.77 -19.66 -75.39
CA ASP A 141 87.82 -19.93 -74.40
C ASP A 141 87.26 -20.81 -73.26
N PRO A 142 87.85 -21.98 -72.94
CA PRO A 142 87.42 -22.81 -71.80
C PRO A 142 87.41 -22.04 -70.47
N LEU A 143 88.19 -20.96 -70.33
CA LEU A 143 88.15 -20.07 -69.17
C LEU A 143 86.84 -19.28 -69.06
N VAL A 144 86.23 -18.86 -70.18
CA VAL A 144 84.94 -18.14 -70.17
C VAL A 144 83.79 -19.10 -69.84
N ALA A 145 83.86 -20.34 -70.32
CA ALA A 145 82.90 -21.39 -69.97
C ALA A 145 82.93 -21.72 -68.46
N ASP A 146 84.12 -21.81 -67.87
CA ASP A 146 84.31 -22.04 -66.43
C ASP A 146 83.82 -20.86 -65.57
N VAL A 147 84.05 -19.62 -66.03
CA VAL A 147 83.52 -18.41 -65.38
C VAL A 147 82.00 -18.33 -65.48
N LEU A 148 81.41 -18.63 -66.65
CA LEU A 148 79.95 -18.68 -66.82
C LEU A 148 79.31 -19.80 -65.98
N ASP A 149 79.97 -20.96 -65.85
CA ASP A 149 79.49 -22.04 -64.99
C ASP A 149 79.60 -21.65 -63.50
N THR A 150 80.70 -21.01 -63.10
CA THR A 150 80.87 -20.44 -61.75
C THR A 150 79.78 -19.40 -61.44
N ILE A 151 79.43 -18.53 -62.40
CA ILE A 151 78.34 -17.54 -62.28
C ILE A 151 76.98 -18.21 -62.19
N ASN A 152 76.71 -19.22 -63.01
CA ASN A 152 75.46 -19.98 -62.95
C ASN A 152 75.31 -20.71 -61.61
N GLN A 153 76.36 -21.38 -61.12
CA GLN A 153 76.35 -22.06 -59.83
C GLN A 153 76.16 -21.08 -58.65
N SER A 154 76.81 -19.93 -58.68
CA SER A 154 76.69 -18.91 -57.64
C SER A 154 75.38 -18.13 -57.71
N MET A 155 74.81 -17.90 -58.90
CA MET A 155 73.45 -17.38 -59.10
C MET A 155 72.42 -18.33 -58.51
N ARG A 156 72.48 -19.63 -58.85
CA ARG A 156 71.61 -20.66 -58.28
C ARG A 156 71.73 -20.74 -56.75
N LYS A 157 72.95 -20.59 -56.22
CA LYS A 157 73.21 -20.55 -54.77
C LYS A 157 72.68 -19.28 -54.10
N ALA A 158 72.71 -18.13 -54.78
CA ALA A 158 72.15 -16.88 -54.29
C ALA A 158 70.62 -16.89 -54.34
N GLU A 159 70.03 -17.42 -55.42
CA GLU A 159 68.59 -17.62 -55.56
C GLU A 159 68.07 -18.62 -54.53
N SER A 160 68.76 -19.75 -54.32
CA SER A 160 68.38 -20.71 -53.28
C SER A 160 68.45 -20.07 -51.89
N LYS A 161 69.49 -19.28 -51.61
CA LYS A 161 69.65 -18.57 -50.33
C LYS A 161 68.62 -17.45 -50.15
N ALA A 162 68.26 -16.73 -51.21
CA ALA A 162 67.21 -15.72 -51.20
C ALA A 162 65.83 -16.34 -51.00
N LEU A 163 65.53 -17.48 -51.66
CA LEU A 163 64.30 -18.25 -51.46
C LEU A 163 64.21 -18.81 -50.04
N GLU A 164 65.33 -19.29 -49.47
CA GLU A 164 65.39 -19.78 -48.09
C GLU A 164 65.15 -18.66 -47.08
N SER A 165 65.85 -17.52 -47.23
CA SER A 165 65.64 -16.32 -46.39
C SER A 165 64.22 -15.74 -46.54
N TYR A 166 63.65 -15.78 -47.75
CA TYR A 166 62.27 -15.37 -47.98
C TYR A 166 61.27 -16.33 -47.31
N ARG A 167 61.51 -17.65 -47.38
CA ARG A 167 60.68 -18.65 -46.68
C ARG A 167 60.78 -18.51 -45.16
N GLU A 168 61.96 -18.22 -44.64
CA GLU A 168 62.21 -18.01 -43.22
C GLU A 168 61.49 -16.74 -42.73
N SER A 169 61.67 -15.60 -43.39
CA SER A 169 60.97 -14.35 -43.05
C SER A 169 59.44 -14.48 -43.18
N THR A 170 58.94 -15.19 -44.20
CA THR A 170 57.50 -15.47 -44.35
C THR A 170 56.98 -16.31 -43.17
N ARG A 171 57.75 -17.31 -42.73
CA ARG A 171 57.41 -18.16 -41.59
C ARG A 171 57.40 -17.38 -40.28
N GLU A 172 58.39 -16.52 -40.06
CA GLU A 172 58.45 -15.61 -38.92
C GLU A 172 57.26 -14.66 -38.90
N ARG A 173 56.91 -14.06 -40.04
CA ARG A 173 55.75 -13.18 -40.19
C ARG A 173 54.43 -13.89 -39.90
N HIS A 174 54.24 -15.11 -40.41
CA HIS A 174 53.06 -15.93 -40.09
C HIS A 174 53.00 -16.29 -38.60
N GLN A 175 54.14 -16.52 -37.94
CA GLN A 175 54.18 -16.72 -36.49
C GLN A 175 53.83 -15.46 -35.71
N LEU A 176 54.32 -14.29 -36.12
CA LEU A 176 53.97 -12.99 -35.52
C LEU A 176 52.47 -12.70 -35.67
N LEU A 177 51.91 -12.82 -36.88
CA LEU A 177 50.47 -12.68 -37.12
C LEU A 177 49.63 -13.66 -36.28
N LYS A 178 50.11 -14.89 -36.09
CA LYS A 178 49.45 -15.88 -35.23
C LYS A 178 49.52 -15.50 -33.74
N ARG A 179 50.59 -14.84 -33.29
CA ARG A 179 50.75 -14.34 -31.91
C ARG A 179 49.90 -13.10 -31.61
N MET A 180 49.53 -12.32 -32.63
CA MET A 180 48.64 -11.16 -32.49
C MET A 180 47.17 -11.53 -32.23
N LEU A 181 46.72 -12.70 -32.68
CA LEU A 181 45.33 -13.19 -32.53
C LEU A 181 44.83 -13.20 -31.07
N PRO A 182 45.58 -13.75 -30.09
CA PRO A 182 45.25 -13.65 -28.67
C PRO A 182 45.07 -12.22 -28.16
N SER A 183 45.95 -11.28 -28.53
CA SER A 183 45.89 -9.87 -28.13
C SER A 183 44.63 -9.18 -28.66
N TRP A 184 44.27 -9.43 -29.93
CA TRP A 184 43.03 -8.95 -30.53
C TRP A 184 41.77 -9.48 -29.80
N ARG A 185 41.74 -10.79 -29.50
CA ARG A 185 40.64 -11.41 -28.73
C ARG A 185 40.53 -10.81 -27.32
N ALA A 186 41.66 -10.52 -26.69
CA ALA A 186 41.67 -9.91 -25.36
C ALA A 186 41.19 -8.44 -25.39
N MET A 187 41.51 -7.66 -26.42
CA MET A 187 40.92 -6.33 -26.65
C MET A 187 39.40 -6.39 -26.84
N LEU A 188 38.90 -7.31 -27.67
CA LEU A 188 37.47 -7.54 -27.82
C LEU A 188 36.80 -7.88 -26.47
N SER A 189 37.46 -8.69 -25.66
CA SER A 189 36.94 -9.08 -24.34
C SER A 189 36.90 -7.90 -23.35
N THR A 190 37.91 -7.03 -23.35
CA THR A 190 37.98 -5.85 -22.47
C THR A 190 36.96 -4.80 -22.89
N LEU A 191 36.83 -4.54 -24.19
CA LEU A 191 35.79 -3.66 -24.75
C LEU A 191 34.39 -4.19 -24.44
N GLY A 192 34.19 -5.51 -24.54
CA GLY A 192 32.93 -6.16 -24.14
C GLY A 192 32.60 -6.01 -22.66
N ARG A 193 33.60 -5.99 -21.77
CA ARG A 193 33.40 -5.70 -20.33
C ARG A 193 32.99 -4.24 -20.11
N ILE A 194 33.64 -3.29 -20.77
CA ILE A 194 33.27 -1.86 -20.71
C ILE A 194 31.81 -1.68 -21.17
N ASN A 195 31.43 -2.27 -22.29
CA ASN A 195 30.06 -2.19 -22.82
C ASN A 195 29.03 -2.72 -21.82
N LYS A 196 29.28 -3.88 -21.19
CA LYS A 196 28.39 -4.45 -20.17
C LYS A 196 28.24 -3.53 -18.94
N ASN A 197 29.32 -2.89 -18.49
CA ASN A 197 29.28 -1.95 -17.37
C ASN A 197 28.44 -0.72 -17.73
N VAL A 198 28.65 -0.14 -18.92
CA VAL A 198 27.85 1.00 -19.41
C VAL A 198 26.36 0.62 -19.54
N GLU A 199 26.06 -0.54 -20.12
CA GLU A 199 24.68 -1.02 -20.25
C GLU A 199 24.01 -1.27 -18.88
N SER A 200 24.77 -1.72 -17.88
CA SER A 200 24.30 -1.85 -16.49
C SER A 200 23.91 -0.49 -15.89
N VAL A 201 24.74 0.53 -16.06
CA VAL A 201 24.46 1.89 -15.58
C VAL A 201 23.22 2.47 -16.27
N ILE A 202 23.13 2.33 -17.60
CA ILE A 202 21.96 2.81 -18.38
C ILE A 202 20.66 2.12 -17.91
N ARG A 203 20.69 0.79 -17.70
CA ARG A 203 19.51 0.05 -17.21
C ARG A 203 19.05 0.53 -15.85
N ARG A 204 19.98 0.86 -14.94
CA ARG A 204 19.65 1.38 -13.61
C ARG A 204 19.13 2.80 -13.65
N ALA A 205 19.70 3.66 -14.50
CA ALA A 205 19.17 5.01 -14.73
C ALA A 205 17.71 4.97 -15.22
N LYS A 206 17.37 4.09 -16.16
CA LYS A 206 15.98 3.89 -16.61
C LYS A 206 15.04 3.43 -15.50
N ALA A 207 15.51 2.57 -14.59
CA ALA A 207 14.71 2.15 -13.44
C ALA A 207 14.46 3.30 -12.46
N LEU A 208 15.46 4.17 -12.27
CA LEU A 208 15.33 5.39 -11.48
C LEU A 208 14.33 6.37 -12.11
N ASP A 209 14.36 6.56 -13.43
CA ASP A 209 13.39 7.41 -14.14
C ASP A 209 11.95 6.95 -13.87
N ALA A 210 11.68 5.64 -13.92
CA ALA A 210 10.36 5.08 -13.62
C ALA A 210 9.94 5.28 -12.15
N HIS A 211 10.88 5.36 -11.21
CA HIS A 211 10.59 5.71 -9.81
C HIS A 211 10.34 7.21 -9.65
N MET A 212 11.06 8.04 -10.39
CA MET A 212 10.88 9.50 -10.41
C MET A 212 9.53 9.89 -11.01
N GLU A 213 9.10 9.24 -12.10
CA GLU A 213 7.79 9.46 -12.71
C GLU A 213 6.64 9.15 -11.74
N ARG A 214 6.74 8.03 -11.00
CA ARG A 214 5.75 7.70 -9.94
C ARG A 214 5.75 8.73 -8.82
N TYR A 215 6.92 9.23 -8.44
CA TYR A 215 7.02 10.27 -7.42
C TYR A 215 6.39 11.58 -7.88
N GLU A 216 6.57 11.95 -9.14
CA GLU A 216 5.92 13.12 -9.74
C GLU A 216 4.39 12.94 -9.81
N GLU A 217 3.88 11.75 -10.18
CA GLU A 217 2.44 11.44 -10.13
C GLU A 217 1.86 11.58 -8.70
N ILE A 218 2.64 11.26 -7.66
CA ILE A 218 2.24 11.43 -6.25
C ILE A 218 2.28 12.91 -5.84
N LEU A 219 3.24 13.69 -6.35
CA LEU A 219 3.33 15.14 -6.11
C LEU A 219 2.17 15.90 -6.76
N GLN A 220 1.69 15.47 -7.93
CA GLN A 220 0.55 16.07 -8.62
C GLN A 220 -0.81 15.79 -7.93
N GLU A 221 -0.84 15.01 -6.84
CA GLU A 221 -2.03 14.70 -6.04
C GLU A 221 -3.27 14.26 -6.85
N THR A 222 -3.05 13.57 -7.97
CA THR A 222 -4.14 13.15 -8.85
C THR A 222 -5.05 12.11 -8.20
N ASP A 223 -6.32 12.06 -8.60
CA ASP A 223 -7.28 11.06 -8.10
C ASP A 223 -6.85 9.61 -8.41
N LYS A 224 -6.15 9.41 -9.54
CA LYS A 224 -5.54 8.14 -9.92
C LYS A 224 -4.50 7.70 -8.87
N SER A 225 -3.61 8.61 -8.46
CA SER A 225 -2.60 8.34 -7.43
C SER A 225 -3.24 7.98 -6.09
N LEU A 226 -4.33 8.65 -5.71
CA LEU A 226 -5.10 8.34 -4.49
C LEU A 226 -5.70 6.93 -4.54
N HIS A 227 -6.29 6.54 -5.67
CA HIS A 227 -6.83 5.19 -5.84
C HIS A 227 -5.75 4.11 -5.80
N LEU A 228 -4.59 4.34 -6.43
CA LEU A 228 -3.46 3.41 -6.39
C LEU A 228 -2.90 3.26 -4.97
N LEU A 229 -2.71 4.37 -4.26
CA LEU A 229 -2.24 4.38 -2.87
C LEU A 229 -3.22 3.66 -1.93
N SER A 230 -4.52 3.94 -2.04
CA SER A 230 -5.55 3.32 -1.18
C SER A 230 -5.73 1.82 -1.45
N SER A 231 -5.73 1.40 -2.72
CA SER A 231 -5.76 -0.02 -3.09
C SER A 231 -4.54 -0.78 -2.55
N SER A 232 -3.35 -0.17 -2.67
CA SER A 232 -2.12 -0.77 -2.14
C SER A 232 -2.17 -0.93 -0.61
N SER A 233 -2.70 0.06 0.11
CA SER A 233 -2.88 0.00 1.56
C SER A 233 -3.86 -1.09 1.99
N PHE A 234 -4.94 -1.30 1.25
CA PHE A 234 -5.91 -2.37 1.55
C PHE A 234 -5.30 -3.76 1.39
N SER A 235 -4.57 -4.01 0.29
CA SER A 235 -3.88 -5.29 0.08
C SER A 235 -2.82 -5.55 1.17
N ARG A 236 -2.05 -4.52 1.54
CA ARG A 236 -1.08 -4.56 2.65
C ARG A 236 -1.74 -4.87 3.99
N PHE A 237 -2.90 -4.29 4.27
CA PHE A 237 -3.68 -4.59 5.48
C PHE A 237 -4.11 -6.05 5.53
N LEU A 238 -4.65 -6.58 4.44
CA LEU A 238 -5.14 -7.96 4.39
C LEU A 238 -4.00 -8.97 4.55
N THR A 239 -2.89 -8.75 3.84
CA THR A 239 -1.69 -9.59 3.95
C THR A 239 -1.05 -9.52 5.34
N ALA A 240 -0.90 -8.33 5.91
CA ALA A 240 -0.39 -8.16 7.27
C ALA A 240 -1.32 -8.80 8.31
N SER A 241 -2.64 -8.64 8.17
CA SER A 241 -3.63 -9.24 9.07
C SER A 241 -3.60 -10.77 9.03
N LEU A 242 -3.43 -11.38 7.85
CA LEU A 242 -3.31 -12.83 7.72
C LEU A 242 -2.04 -13.33 8.42
N VAL A 243 -0.90 -12.68 8.17
CA VAL A 243 0.35 -13.03 8.84
C VAL A 243 0.25 -12.84 10.36
N LEU A 244 -0.38 -11.75 10.81
CA LEU A 244 -0.59 -11.49 12.24
C LEU A 244 -1.50 -12.54 12.88
N MET A 245 -2.52 -13.02 12.17
CA MET A 245 -3.39 -14.10 12.63
C MET A 245 -2.61 -15.42 12.82
N VAL A 246 -1.73 -15.77 11.88
CA VAL A 246 -0.84 -16.94 12.01
C VAL A 246 0.11 -16.76 13.19
N ALA A 247 0.67 -15.57 13.37
CA ALA A 247 1.59 -15.28 14.46
C ALA A 247 0.89 -15.28 15.83
N LEU A 248 -0.36 -14.81 15.92
CA LEU A 248 -1.23 -14.95 17.10
C LEU A 248 -1.51 -16.42 17.42
N ALA A 249 -1.77 -17.26 16.41
CA ALA A 249 -1.91 -18.70 16.61
C ALA A 249 -0.60 -19.31 17.16
N GLY A 250 0.56 -18.91 16.62
CA GLY A 250 1.87 -19.30 17.16
C GLY A 250 2.09 -18.84 18.61
N ALA A 251 1.64 -17.63 18.97
CA ALA A 251 1.69 -17.12 20.33
C ALA A 251 0.79 -17.92 21.28
N LEU A 252 -0.41 -18.33 20.84
CA LEU A 252 -1.31 -19.19 21.60
C LEU A 252 -0.71 -20.58 21.84
N VAL A 253 -0.05 -21.16 20.83
CA VAL A 253 0.69 -22.43 20.98
C VAL A 253 1.83 -22.24 21.99
N ASN A 254 2.62 -21.17 21.88
CA ASN A 254 3.68 -20.87 22.84
C ASN A 254 3.13 -20.67 24.27
N PHE A 255 1.98 -20.02 24.41
CA PHE A 255 1.29 -19.86 25.70
C PHE A 255 0.91 -21.20 26.31
N GLN A 256 0.31 -22.11 25.53
CA GLN A 256 -0.04 -23.43 26.03
C GLN A 256 1.20 -24.26 26.40
N LEU A 257 2.28 -24.15 25.62
CA LEU A 257 3.55 -24.81 25.90
C LEU A 257 4.20 -24.31 27.19
N LEU A 258 4.02 -23.03 27.54
CA LEU A 258 4.61 -22.43 28.75
C LEU A 258 3.71 -22.56 29.98
N ALA A 259 2.41 -22.34 29.85
CA ALA A 259 1.49 -22.29 30.99
C ALA A 259 1.38 -23.66 31.70
N GLN A 260 1.36 -24.75 30.94
CA GLN A 260 1.23 -26.10 31.51
C GLN A 260 2.40 -26.53 32.41
N PRO A 261 3.68 -26.47 31.98
CA PRO A 261 4.81 -26.79 32.87
C PRO A 261 4.91 -25.85 34.07
N MET A 262 4.48 -24.59 33.92
CA MET A 262 4.47 -23.64 35.03
C MET A 262 3.52 -24.05 36.16
N VAL A 263 2.42 -24.75 35.87
CA VAL A 263 1.55 -25.33 36.90
C VAL A 263 2.29 -26.36 37.75
N ALA A 264 3.17 -27.18 37.14
CA ALA A 264 3.96 -28.17 37.86
C ALA A 264 5.02 -27.53 38.78
N VAL A 265 5.61 -26.39 38.36
CA VAL A 265 6.63 -25.68 39.13
C VAL A 265 6.03 -24.81 40.23
N LEU A 266 4.94 -24.09 39.94
CA LEU A 266 4.31 -23.13 40.86
C LEU A 266 3.25 -23.78 41.75
N GLY A 267 2.77 -24.97 41.40
CA GLY A 267 1.68 -25.68 42.06
C GLY A 267 0.30 -25.36 41.44
N PRO A 268 -0.63 -26.34 41.42
CA PRO A 268 -1.95 -26.17 40.80
C PRO A 268 -2.84 -25.15 41.51
N ASP A 269 -2.67 -24.99 42.82
CA ASP A 269 -3.48 -24.09 43.65
C ASP A 269 -2.92 -22.66 43.72
N ALA A 270 -1.75 -22.41 43.12
CA ALA A 270 -1.16 -21.08 43.07
C ALA A 270 -1.98 -20.17 42.17
N SER A 271 -2.78 -19.30 42.80
CA SER A 271 -3.61 -18.31 42.13
C SER A 271 -3.42 -16.93 42.73
N LEU A 272 -3.52 -15.90 41.89
CA LEU A 272 -3.47 -14.50 42.28
C LEU A 272 -4.75 -13.82 41.78
N GLY A 273 -5.58 -13.33 42.70
CA GLY A 273 -6.82 -12.62 42.36
C GLY A 273 -7.81 -13.43 41.52
N GLY A 274 -7.90 -14.75 41.75
CA GLY A 274 -8.81 -15.66 41.02
C GLY A 274 -8.29 -16.19 39.69
N TYR A 275 -7.11 -15.76 39.24
CA TYR A 275 -6.44 -16.30 38.04
C TYR A 275 -5.27 -17.21 38.43
N SER A 276 -5.04 -18.29 37.66
CA SER A 276 -3.89 -19.18 37.87
C SER A 276 -2.57 -18.41 37.66
N LEU A 277 -1.66 -18.52 38.62
CA LEU A 277 -0.35 -17.87 38.58
C LEU A 277 0.51 -18.36 37.40
N ALA A 278 0.31 -19.61 36.99
CA ALA A 278 0.98 -20.19 35.82
C ALA A 278 0.58 -19.48 34.52
N ASN A 279 -0.72 -19.18 34.35
CA ASN A 279 -1.22 -18.45 33.17
C ASN A 279 -0.66 -17.02 33.12
N ILE A 280 -0.62 -16.33 34.26
CA ILE A 280 -0.04 -14.99 34.35
C ILE A 280 1.45 -15.02 33.99
N SER A 281 2.19 -15.97 34.56
CA SER A 281 3.64 -16.09 34.36
C SER A 281 3.98 -16.41 32.90
N ALA A 282 3.23 -17.30 32.25
CA ALA A 282 3.39 -17.62 30.83
C ALA A 282 3.09 -16.39 29.94
N ALA A 283 2.02 -15.65 30.23
CA ALA A 283 1.71 -14.41 29.51
C ALA A 283 2.82 -13.37 29.65
N VAL A 284 3.36 -13.17 30.87
CA VAL A 284 4.46 -12.23 31.13
C VAL A 284 5.72 -12.61 30.33
N ILE A 285 6.07 -13.89 30.27
CA ILE A 285 7.21 -14.36 29.45
C ILE A 285 7.00 -14.02 27.98
N ILE A 286 5.80 -14.27 27.43
CA ILE A 286 5.50 -13.98 26.03
C ILE A 286 5.50 -12.47 25.76
N PHE A 287 4.92 -11.65 26.65
CA PHE A 287 4.96 -10.20 26.52
C PHE A 287 6.39 -9.67 26.55
N LEU A 288 7.24 -10.22 27.43
CA LEU A 288 8.66 -9.87 27.48
C LEU A 288 9.36 -10.28 26.18
N GLN A 289 9.11 -11.48 25.65
CA GLN A 289 9.67 -11.96 24.38
C GLN A 289 9.28 -11.05 23.21
N VAL A 290 7.99 -10.71 23.08
CA VAL A 290 7.49 -9.82 22.02
C VAL A 290 8.11 -8.42 22.17
N SER A 291 8.20 -7.89 23.39
CA SER A 291 8.81 -6.58 23.66
C SER A 291 10.29 -6.56 23.29
N VAL A 292 11.05 -7.59 23.68
CA VAL A 292 12.47 -7.74 23.33
C VAL A 292 12.65 -7.89 21.81
N GLY A 293 11.81 -8.71 21.16
CA GLY A 293 11.81 -8.87 19.71
C GLY A 293 11.56 -7.57 18.96
N LEU A 294 10.64 -6.76 19.47
CA LEU A 294 10.37 -5.44 18.92
C LEU A 294 11.56 -4.48 19.07
N VAL A 295 12.27 -4.51 20.21
CA VAL A 295 13.52 -3.73 20.40
C VAL A 295 14.61 -4.18 19.43
N ILE A 296 14.75 -5.50 19.19
CA ILE A 296 15.72 -6.04 18.22
C ILE A 296 15.40 -5.53 16.81
N MET A 297 14.14 -5.60 16.39
CA MET A 297 13.71 -5.18 15.05
C MET A 297 13.88 -3.67 14.82
N GLU A 298 13.67 -2.87 15.86
CA GLU A 298 13.90 -1.43 15.83
C GLU A 298 15.40 -1.09 15.78
N CYS A 299 16.24 -1.80 16.55
CA CYS A 299 17.70 -1.61 16.53
C CYS A 299 18.34 -2.00 15.18
N LEU A 300 17.77 -2.99 14.50
CA LEU A 300 18.15 -3.37 13.13
C LEU A 300 17.60 -2.43 12.06
N GLN A 301 16.76 -1.46 12.43
CA GLN A 301 16.05 -0.54 11.52
C GLN A 301 15.20 -1.26 10.47
N VAL A 302 14.81 -2.51 10.76
CA VAL A 302 13.82 -3.25 9.97
C VAL A 302 12.43 -2.68 10.23
N THR A 303 12.14 -2.37 11.50
CA THR A 303 10.93 -1.65 11.90
C THR A 303 11.20 -0.20 12.28
N ARG A 304 10.17 0.64 12.23
CA ARG A 304 10.19 2.05 12.66
C ARG A 304 9.02 2.40 13.57
N MET A 305 8.72 1.54 14.53
CA MET A 305 7.64 1.78 15.49
C MET A 305 8.04 2.78 16.58
N PHE A 306 9.34 2.91 16.87
CA PHE A 306 9.88 3.79 17.92
C PHE A 306 11.06 4.62 17.38
N PRO A 307 10.79 5.73 16.67
CA PRO A 307 11.82 6.55 16.03
C PRO A 307 12.95 7.00 16.97
N SER A 308 12.65 7.14 18.27
CA SER A 308 13.62 7.47 19.31
C SER A 308 14.73 6.43 19.44
N LEU A 309 14.43 5.13 19.34
CA LEU A 309 15.45 4.07 19.37
C LEU A 309 16.30 4.04 18.10
N GLY A 310 15.72 4.38 16.95
CA GLY A 310 16.44 4.50 15.68
C GLY A 310 17.48 5.63 15.67
N SER A 311 17.22 6.71 16.41
CA SER A 311 18.10 7.87 16.52
C SER A 311 19.28 7.70 17.47
N LEU A 312 19.37 6.57 18.19
CA LEU A 312 20.48 6.28 19.09
C LEU A 312 21.80 6.15 18.33
N GLY A 313 22.89 6.64 18.94
CA GLY A 313 24.24 6.51 18.39
C GLY A 313 24.62 5.04 18.13
N GLU A 314 25.41 4.79 17.09
CA GLU A 314 25.72 3.43 16.62
C GLU A 314 26.25 2.49 17.71
N GLY A 315 27.08 3.01 18.63
CA GLY A 315 27.63 2.23 19.75
C GLY A 315 26.56 1.72 20.71
N THR A 316 25.67 2.62 21.16
CA THR A 316 24.55 2.27 22.06
C THR A 316 23.57 1.33 21.38
N ARG A 317 23.28 1.54 20.09
CA ARG A 317 22.38 0.65 19.31
C ARG A 317 22.93 -0.76 19.20
N ARG A 318 24.23 -0.93 18.91
CA ARG A 318 24.87 -2.25 18.85
C ARG A 318 24.90 -2.94 20.22
N SER A 319 25.16 -2.20 21.29
CA SER A 319 25.11 -2.74 22.66
C SER A 319 23.70 -3.20 23.05
N LEU A 320 22.69 -2.36 22.79
CA LEU A 320 21.28 -2.67 23.05
C LEU A 320 20.82 -3.90 22.25
N LEU A 321 21.21 -3.98 20.96
CA LEU A 321 20.96 -5.15 20.13
C LEU A 321 21.58 -6.43 20.73
N GLY A 322 22.83 -6.36 21.18
CA GLY A 322 23.52 -7.49 21.81
C GLY A 322 22.82 -7.96 23.10
N VAL A 323 22.43 -7.01 23.97
CA VAL A 323 21.70 -7.31 25.22
C VAL A 323 20.32 -7.90 24.93
N ALA A 324 19.56 -7.31 24.01
CA ALA A 324 18.23 -7.79 23.65
C ALA A 324 18.28 -9.19 23.02
N LEU A 325 19.25 -9.45 22.14
CA LEU A 325 19.45 -10.77 21.54
C LEU A 325 19.83 -11.82 22.59
N ALA A 326 20.74 -11.48 23.52
CA ALA A 326 21.09 -12.35 24.63
C ALA A 326 19.87 -12.68 25.51
N LEU A 327 19.06 -11.67 25.85
CA LEU A 327 17.83 -11.84 26.62
C LEU A 327 16.81 -12.72 25.89
N LEU A 328 16.62 -12.54 24.58
CA LEU A 328 15.73 -13.36 23.77
C LEU A 328 16.18 -14.83 23.76
N VAL A 329 17.48 -15.08 23.60
CA VAL A 329 18.05 -16.43 23.65
C VAL A 329 17.86 -17.07 25.02
N ILE A 330 18.11 -16.33 26.11
CA ILE A 330 17.86 -16.82 27.47
C ILE A 330 16.39 -17.20 27.65
N LEU A 331 15.46 -16.34 27.22
CA LEU A 331 14.02 -16.63 27.29
C LEU A 331 13.61 -17.83 26.43
N ALA A 332 14.23 -18.02 25.27
CA ALA A 332 14.01 -19.19 24.40
C ALA A 332 14.52 -20.48 25.05
N VAL A 333 15.70 -20.45 25.67
CA VAL A 333 16.26 -21.61 26.40
C VAL A 333 15.38 -21.98 27.60
N VAL A 334 14.92 -20.98 28.36
CA VAL A 334 13.98 -21.21 29.48
C VAL A 334 12.67 -21.83 28.97
N GLY A 335 12.12 -21.33 27.86
CA GLY A 335 10.91 -21.89 27.26
C GLY A 335 11.09 -23.34 26.78
N GLY A 336 12.19 -23.63 26.10
CA GLY A 336 12.53 -24.99 25.66
C GLY A 336 12.69 -25.96 26.84
N ASN A 337 13.37 -25.53 27.91
CA ASN A 337 13.56 -26.35 29.10
C ASN A 337 12.24 -26.62 29.84
N LEU A 338 11.39 -25.61 30.01
CA LEU A 338 10.06 -25.77 30.59
C LEU A 338 9.21 -26.78 29.79
N ALA A 339 9.21 -26.67 28.45
CA ALA A 339 8.49 -27.60 27.58
C ALA A 339 9.03 -29.04 27.70
N PHE A 340 10.36 -29.21 27.75
CA PHE A 340 10.99 -30.51 27.95
C PHE A 340 10.63 -31.15 29.30
N SER A 341 10.67 -30.36 30.38
CA SER A 341 10.45 -30.85 31.74
C SER A 341 9.07 -31.48 31.94
N ARG A 342 8.03 -30.95 31.28
CA ARG A 342 6.66 -31.48 31.33
C ARG A 342 6.56 -32.89 30.77
N GLU A 343 7.09 -33.10 29.57
CA GLU A 343 6.91 -34.38 28.88
C GLU A 343 7.66 -35.50 29.60
N LEU A 344 8.81 -35.18 30.21
CA LEU A 344 9.53 -36.13 31.06
C LEU A 344 8.70 -36.57 32.27
N ILE A 345 8.01 -35.64 32.94
CA ILE A 345 7.16 -35.94 34.11
C ILE A 345 5.93 -36.76 33.69
N LEU A 346 5.27 -36.40 32.58
CA LEU A 346 4.11 -37.13 32.07
C LEU A 346 4.46 -38.56 31.63
N GLN A 347 5.60 -38.74 30.95
CA GLN A 347 6.09 -40.07 30.54
C GLN A 347 6.39 -40.96 31.74
N GLN A 348 6.97 -40.40 32.82
CA GLN A 348 7.22 -41.13 34.07
C GLN A 348 5.93 -41.56 34.78
N GLN A 349 4.85 -40.78 34.66
CA GLN A 349 3.58 -41.05 35.34
C GLN A 349 2.66 -42.02 34.57
N LEU A 350 2.68 -42.00 33.23
CA LEU A 350 1.66 -42.69 32.42
C LEU A 350 2.09 -44.02 31.80
N LEU A 351 3.38 -44.25 31.54
CA LEU A 351 3.76 -45.27 30.54
C LEU A 351 4.94 -46.16 30.88
N GLY A 352 5.46 -46.16 32.12
CA GLY A 352 6.41 -47.18 32.60
C GLY A 352 7.29 -47.79 31.50
N SER A 353 8.17 -46.98 30.89
CA SER A 353 9.25 -47.40 29.98
C SER A 353 8.94 -47.78 28.50
N GLU A 354 8.10 -47.04 27.77
CA GLU A 354 8.29 -46.94 26.31
C GLU A 354 8.94 -45.62 25.88
N GLN A 355 10.12 -45.74 25.26
CA GLN A 355 11.08 -44.68 25.00
C GLN A 355 10.70 -43.84 23.78
N LEU A 356 9.61 -43.07 23.90
CA LEU A 356 9.16 -42.07 22.92
C LEU A 356 10.00 -40.79 23.04
N TRP A 357 11.32 -40.88 22.84
CA TRP A 357 12.24 -39.73 22.80
C TRP A 357 11.89 -38.64 21.77
N PRO A 358 11.20 -38.91 20.63
CA PRO A 358 10.93 -37.86 19.65
C PRO A 358 9.98 -36.78 20.17
N ILE A 359 9.04 -37.10 21.07
CA ILE A 359 7.98 -36.18 21.50
C ILE A 359 8.51 -35.08 22.45
N PRO A 360 9.23 -35.39 23.56
CA PRO A 360 9.86 -34.37 24.41
C PRO A 360 10.82 -33.48 23.64
N MET A 361 11.57 -34.07 22.70
CA MET A 361 12.58 -33.37 21.93
C MET A 361 11.95 -32.42 20.89
N ALA A 362 10.83 -32.82 20.28
CA ALA A 362 10.03 -31.95 19.42
C ALA A 362 9.39 -30.79 20.20
N GLN A 363 8.85 -31.04 21.39
CA GLN A 363 8.28 -29.98 22.24
C GLN A 363 9.36 -29.01 22.75
N MET A 364 10.54 -29.51 23.13
CA MET A 364 11.69 -28.66 23.47
C MET A 364 12.11 -27.77 22.29
N GLY A 365 12.21 -28.36 21.09
CA GLY A 365 12.49 -27.63 19.86
C GLY A 365 11.46 -26.55 19.59
N LEU A 366 10.16 -26.86 19.72
CA LEU A 366 9.07 -25.89 19.56
C LEU A 366 9.14 -24.78 20.62
N GLY A 367 9.37 -25.11 21.90
CA GLY A 367 9.50 -24.14 22.99
C GLY A 367 10.71 -23.21 22.86
N PHE A 368 11.76 -23.64 22.15
CA PHE A 368 12.92 -22.82 21.82
C PHE A 368 12.69 -21.97 20.56
N VAL A 369 12.10 -22.55 19.50
CA VAL A 369 11.95 -21.89 18.19
C VAL A 369 10.82 -20.87 18.19
N LEU A 370 9.69 -21.14 18.86
CA LEU A 370 8.53 -20.25 18.85
C LEU A 370 8.84 -18.84 19.39
N PRO A 371 9.56 -18.66 20.52
CA PRO A 371 10.00 -17.35 20.98
C PRO A 371 10.82 -16.56 19.94
N LEU A 372 11.69 -17.24 19.19
CA LEU A 372 12.48 -16.62 18.11
C LEU A 372 11.58 -16.18 16.95
N ILE A 373 10.60 -17.00 16.57
CA ILE A 373 9.61 -16.65 15.54
C ILE A 373 8.76 -15.45 16.01
N LEU A 374 8.34 -15.43 17.28
CA LEU A 374 7.55 -14.34 17.84
C LEU A 374 8.32 -13.01 17.86
N ALA A 375 9.65 -13.01 17.88
CA ALA A 375 10.42 -11.78 17.73
C ALA A 375 10.21 -11.11 16.37
N PHE A 376 9.91 -11.88 15.32
CA PHE A 376 9.58 -11.36 13.99
C PHE A 376 8.17 -10.79 13.88
N LEU A 377 7.33 -10.92 14.92
CA LEU A 377 5.97 -10.37 14.96
C LEU A 377 5.95 -8.85 14.73
N ALA A 378 7.04 -8.15 15.07
CA ALA A 378 7.14 -6.71 14.90
C ALA A 378 6.99 -6.27 13.42
N ILE A 379 7.48 -7.07 12.46
CA ILE A 379 7.44 -6.74 11.02
C ILE A 379 5.99 -6.66 10.50
N PRO A 380 5.16 -7.73 10.59
CA PRO A 380 3.77 -7.65 10.16
C PRO A 380 2.96 -6.70 11.05
N LEU A 381 3.31 -6.52 12.33
CA LEU A 381 2.65 -5.58 13.21
C LEU A 381 2.81 -4.13 12.75
N GLU A 382 4.01 -3.70 12.36
CA GLU A 382 4.20 -2.35 11.81
C GLU A 382 3.38 -2.15 10.53
N GLN A 383 3.46 -3.12 9.63
CA GLN A 383 2.72 -3.08 8.37
C GLN A 383 1.20 -3.01 8.62
N PHE A 384 0.71 -3.77 9.61
CA PHE A 384 -0.66 -3.74 10.06
C PHE A 384 -1.03 -2.38 10.62
N ILE A 385 -0.25 -1.80 11.53
CA ILE A 385 -0.56 -0.49 12.14
C ILE A 385 -0.66 0.62 11.08
N ARG A 386 0.31 0.70 10.16
CA ARG A 386 0.32 1.70 9.09
C ARG A 386 -0.89 1.56 8.16
N SER A 387 -1.13 0.34 7.68
CA SER A 387 -2.23 0.08 6.74
C SER A 387 -3.62 0.11 7.41
N ALA A 388 -3.73 -0.31 8.67
CA ALA A 388 -4.95 -0.28 9.47
C ALA A 388 -5.43 1.15 9.68
N ARG A 389 -4.52 2.11 9.92
CA ARG A 389 -4.90 3.53 10.03
C ARG A 389 -5.69 4.00 8.81
N THR A 390 -5.21 3.69 7.61
CA THR A 390 -5.87 4.06 6.35
C THR A 390 -7.19 3.34 6.17
N VAL A 391 -7.24 2.02 6.41
CA VAL A 391 -8.47 1.22 6.26
C VAL A 391 -9.53 1.63 7.29
N ILE A 392 -9.14 1.85 8.55
CA ILE A 392 -10.02 2.36 9.61
C ILE A 392 -10.49 3.78 9.26
N GLY A 393 -9.61 4.65 8.75
CA GLY A 393 -9.99 5.99 8.33
C GLY A 393 -11.08 5.99 7.25
N ILE A 394 -10.96 5.12 6.24
CA ILE A 394 -11.98 4.91 5.22
C ILE A 394 -13.27 4.34 5.84
N GLY A 395 -13.15 3.34 6.72
CA GLY A 395 -14.28 2.71 7.40
C GLY A 395 -15.06 3.68 8.30
N VAL A 396 -14.37 4.54 9.06
CA VAL A 396 -14.98 5.58 9.89
C VAL A 396 -15.68 6.62 9.02
N GLY A 397 -15.06 7.05 7.90
CA GLY A 397 -15.71 7.94 6.93
C GLY A 397 -17.03 7.34 6.40
N LEU A 398 -17.01 6.07 5.99
CA LEU A 398 -18.21 5.35 5.55
C LEU A 398 -19.27 5.24 6.66
N SER A 399 -18.86 4.99 7.91
CA SER A 399 -19.76 4.91 9.06
C SER A 399 -20.41 6.26 9.38
N LEU A 400 -19.65 7.35 9.34
CA LEU A 400 -20.17 8.71 9.52
C LEU A 400 -21.17 9.06 8.40
N ARG A 401 -20.82 8.77 7.14
CA ARG A 401 -21.72 8.98 6.00
C ARG A 401 -23.01 8.16 6.13
N GLY A 402 -22.92 6.91 6.56
CA GLY A 402 -24.08 6.07 6.88
C GLY A 402 -24.94 6.67 8.00
N SER A 403 -24.31 7.18 9.06
CA SER A 403 -24.99 7.84 10.17
C SER A 403 -25.74 9.09 9.72
N THR A 404 -25.14 9.90 8.84
CA THR A 404 -25.80 11.05 8.21
C THR A 404 -27.05 10.64 7.45
N LEU A 405 -26.99 9.55 6.66
CA LEU A 405 -28.15 9.03 5.92
C LEU A 405 -29.27 8.59 6.88
N VAL A 406 -28.92 7.83 7.93
CA VAL A 406 -29.87 7.35 8.94
C VAL A 406 -30.54 8.51 9.67
N LEU A 407 -29.78 9.53 10.08
CA LEU A 407 -30.32 10.72 10.74
C LEU A 407 -31.22 11.55 9.82
N ARG A 408 -30.85 11.71 8.54
CA ARG A 408 -31.71 12.38 7.55
C ARG A 408 -33.02 11.62 7.34
N PHE A 409 -32.97 10.28 7.32
CA PHE A 409 -34.16 9.44 7.24
C PHE A 409 -35.04 9.58 8.50
N LEU A 410 -34.46 9.47 9.69
CA LEU A 410 -35.16 9.69 10.97
C LEU A 410 -35.79 11.09 11.05
N ALA A 411 -35.12 12.11 10.53
CA ALA A 411 -35.66 13.46 10.45
C ALA A 411 -36.94 13.51 9.61
N MET A 412 -36.95 12.82 8.45
CA MET A 412 -38.15 12.70 7.61
C MET A 412 -39.28 11.94 8.33
N VAL A 413 -38.94 10.82 8.99
CA VAL A 413 -39.90 10.02 9.76
C VAL A 413 -40.53 10.83 10.89
N SER A 414 -39.75 11.59 11.65
CA SER A 414 -40.24 12.42 12.76
C SER A 414 -41.36 13.38 12.33
N LEU A 415 -41.23 13.99 11.16
CA LEU A 415 -42.24 14.90 10.62
C LEU A 415 -43.53 14.17 10.23
N HIS A 416 -43.40 13.00 9.58
CA HIS A 416 -44.55 12.17 9.19
C HIS A 416 -45.24 11.54 10.39
N LEU A 417 -44.49 11.15 11.42
CA LEU A 417 -45.03 10.63 12.68
C LEU A 417 -45.90 11.68 13.37
N GLY A 418 -45.48 12.95 13.38
CA GLY A 418 -46.28 14.04 13.90
C GLY A 418 -47.62 14.22 13.17
N VAL A 419 -47.61 14.12 11.84
CA VAL A 419 -48.85 14.14 11.03
C VAL A 419 -49.73 12.93 11.34
N LEU A 420 -49.14 11.75 11.44
CA LEU A 420 -49.84 10.50 11.72
C LEU A 420 -50.50 10.51 13.11
N ILE A 421 -49.78 10.96 14.14
CA ILE A 421 -50.28 11.09 15.51
C ILE A 421 -51.50 12.00 15.55
N ASN A 422 -51.44 13.15 14.85
CA ASN A 422 -52.59 14.04 14.77
C ASN A 422 -53.78 13.40 14.04
N ARG A 423 -53.55 12.62 12.97
CA ARG A 423 -54.63 11.87 12.30
C ARG A 423 -55.26 10.81 13.22
N PHE A 424 -54.45 10.09 14.00
CA PHE A 424 -54.96 9.15 15.00
C PHE A 424 -55.75 9.85 16.10
N TYR A 425 -55.27 11.00 16.55
CA TYR A 425 -55.96 11.83 17.54
C TYR A 425 -57.33 12.30 17.02
N ASP A 426 -57.40 12.74 15.75
CA ASP A 426 -58.67 13.11 15.11
C ASP A 426 -59.65 11.90 14.98
N ILE A 427 -59.15 10.69 14.74
CA ILE A 427 -59.98 9.45 14.71
C ILE A 427 -60.60 9.17 16.08
N VAL A 428 -59.86 9.35 17.17
CA VAL A 428 -60.38 9.14 18.54
C VAL A 428 -61.49 10.15 18.88
N ILE A 429 -61.43 11.37 18.35
CA ILE A 429 -62.41 12.45 18.57
C ILE A 429 -63.51 12.45 17.49
N PHE A 430 -63.60 11.42 16.66
CA PHE A 430 -64.50 11.40 15.49
C PHE A 430 -65.98 11.64 15.81
N ILE A 431 -66.49 11.14 16.94
CA ILE A 431 -67.91 11.23 17.33
C ILE A 431 -68.39 12.68 17.54
N PRO A 432 -67.79 13.51 18.41
CA PRO A 432 -68.18 14.93 18.54
C PRO A 432 -67.86 15.76 17.29
N LEU A 433 -66.83 15.40 16.51
CA LEU A 433 -66.49 16.06 15.25
C LEU A 433 -67.59 15.90 14.19
N TRP A 434 -68.18 14.72 14.08
CA TRP A 434 -69.31 14.46 13.18
C TRP A 434 -70.55 15.28 13.58
N LEU A 435 -70.85 15.35 14.89
CA LEU A 435 -71.94 16.16 15.42
C LEU A 435 -71.77 17.66 15.13
N GLN A 436 -70.54 18.17 15.31
CA GLN A 436 -70.21 19.58 15.00
C GLN A 436 -70.29 19.85 13.48
N GLY A 437 -69.84 18.92 12.65
CA GLY A 437 -69.89 19.04 11.18
C GLY A 437 -71.31 19.10 10.63
N LEU A 438 -72.23 18.30 11.18
CA LEU A 438 -73.66 18.36 10.86
C LEU A 438 -74.30 19.69 11.25
N TYR A 439 -73.94 20.24 12.41
CA TYR A 439 -74.45 21.53 12.88
C TYR A 439 -73.94 22.69 12.01
N LEU A 440 -72.65 22.69 11.64
CA LEU A 440 -72.06 23.70 10.75
C LEU A 440 -72.59 23.61 9.32
N ARG A 441 -72.81 22.41 8.78
CA ARG A 441 -73.46 22.23 7.46
C ARG A 441 -74.87 22.79 7.45
N ARG A 442 -75.69 22.49 8.48
CA ARG A 442 -77.03 23.09 8.61
C ARG A 442 -77.00 24.61 8.71
N LYS A 443 -76.01 25.18 9.39
CA LYS A 443 -75.84 26.64 9.50
C LYS A 443 -75.38 27.29 8.20
N GLN A 444 -74.55 26.61 7.41
CA GLN A 444 -74.14 27.06 6.09
C GLN A 444 -75.26 26.92 5.05
N GLU A 445 -76.07 25.86 5.13
CA GLU A 445 -77.27 25.69 4.30
C GLU A 445 -78.32 26.76 4.63
N ALA A 446 -78.59 27.02 5.92
CA ALA A 446 -79.50 28.10 6.34
C ALA A 446 -79.01 29.50 5.92
N GLY A 447 -77.70 29.78 6.02
CA GLY A 447 -77.14 31.05 5.56
C GLY A 447 -77.15 31.23 4.04
N ARG A 448 -77.24 30.12 3.28
CA ARG A 448 -77.34 30.13 1.80
C ARG A 448 -78.79 30.38 1.36
N GLU A 449 -79.77 29.84 2.08
CA GLU A 449 -81.20 30.15 1.93
C GLU A 449 -81.53 31.61 2.32
N ASP A 450 -80.86 32.18 3.33
CA ASP A 450 -81.01 33.59 3.72
C ASP A 450 -80.46 34.58 2.65
N LEU A 451 -79.41 34.19 1.91
CA LEU A 451 -78.87 34.99 0.81
C LEU A 451 -79.78 34.96 -0.44
N GLU A 452 -80.33 33.79 -0.77
CA GLU A 452 -81.29 33.64 -1.89
C GLU A 452 -82.63 34.35 -1.61
N SER A 453 -83.10 34.37 -0.36
CA SER A 453 -84.30 35.10 0.04
C SER A 453 -84.10 36.63 0.12
N THR A 454 -82.88 37.10 0.38
CA THR A 454 -82.56 38.54 0.35
C THR A 454 -82.50 39.09 -1.08
N GLU A 455 -81.97 38.34 -2.04
CA GLU A 455 -82.01 38.71 -3.48
C GLU A 455 -83.44 38.71 -4.04
N GLN A 456 -84.29 37.77 -3.63
CA GLN A 456 -85.72 37.75 -4.03
C GLN A 456 -86.53 38.89 -3.40
N THR A 457 -86.22 39.30 -2.17
CA THR A 457 -86.93 40.41 -1.50
C THR A 457 -86.57 41.77 -2.08
N GLN A 458 -85.36 41.95 -2.63
CA GLN A 458 -85.01 43.16 -3.41
C GLN A 458 -85.72 43.20 -4.76
N SER A 459 -85.83 42.07 -5.46
CA SER A 459 -86.55 41.98 -6.75
C SER A 459 -88.05 42.30 -6.63
N VAL A 460 -88.71 41.94 -5.53
CA VAL A 460 -90.15 42.21 -5.31
C VAL A 460 -90.44 43.67 -4.92
N LYS A 461 -89.50 44.37 -4.26
CA LYS A 461 -89.67 45.78 -3.90
C LYS A 461 -89.60 46.73 -5.11
N ASP A 462 -88.79 46.42 -6.11
CA ASP A 462 -88.67 47.25 -7.32
C ASP A 462 -89.88 47.13 -8.29
N VAL A 463 -90.66 46.05 -8.19
CA VAL A 463 -91.83 45.82 -9.07
C VAL A 463 -93.10 46.54 -8.60
N THR A 464 -93.16 47.02 -7.35
CA THR A 464 -94.41 47.59 -6.79
C THR A 464 -94.52 49.12 -6.93
N LEU A 465 -93.51 49.81 -7.46
CA LEU A 465 -93.50 51.29 -7.62
C LEU A 465 -93.67 51.80 -9.07
N THR A 466 -93.95 50.93 -10.04
CA THR A 466 -94.04 51.31 -11.46
C THR A 466 -95.30 50.78 -12.11
N ARG A 467 -96.43 51.43 -11.84
CA ARG A 467 -97.62 51.37 -12.72
C ARG A 467 -97.73 52.71 -13.45
N PRO A 468 -97.51 52.78 -14.78
CA PRO A 468 -97.58 54.03 -15.53
C PRO A 468 -98.99 54.27 -16.08
N ASP A 469 -99.45 55.52 -16.01
CA ASP A 469 -100.51 56.05 -16.86
C ASP A 469 -100.00 56.14 -18.33
N PRO A 470 -100.80 55.76 -19.34
CA PRO A 470 -100.36 55.82 -20.73
C PRO A 470 -101.05 56.96 -21.48
N VAL A 471 -100.37 58.07 -21.79
CA VAL A 471 -100.68 58.89 -22.99
C VAL A 471 -99.45 59.68 -23.47
N ALA A 472 -99.08 59.42 -24.73
CA ALA A 472 -98.44 60.26 -25.75
C ALA A 472 -97.01 60.82 -25.55
N LYS A 473 -96.07 60.20 -26.29
CA LYS A 473 -94.98 60.89 -27.01
C LYS A 473 -95.43 61.17 -28.44
N VAL A 474 -95.35 62.41 -28.91
CA VAL A 474 -95.06 62.75 -30.32
C VAL A 474 -94.31 64.09 -30.37
N ALA A 475 -93.31 64.14 -31.27
CA ALA A 475 -92.59 65.29 -31.82
C ALA A 475 -91.49 65.93 -30.95
N GLU A 476 -90.35 66.39 -31.45
CA GLU A 476 -89.53 66.20 -32.66
C GLU A 476 -88.38 67.21 -32.47
N GLU A 477 -87.23 66.98 -33.11
CA GLU A 477 -86.27 68.01 -33.54
C GLU A 477 -85.75 69.07 -32.53
N VAL A 478 -84.49 68.90 -32.11
CA VAL A 478 -83.28 69.71 -32.44
C VAL A 478 -82.18 69.40 -31.41
#